data_AF-A0A0E2E8F5-F1
#
_entry.id   AF-A0A0E2E8F5-F1
#
_cell.length_a   1.000
_cell.length_b   1.000
_cell.length_c   1.000
_cell.angle_alpha   90.00
_cell.angle_beta   90.00
_cell.angle_gamma   90.00
#
_symmetry.space_group_name_H-M   'P 1'
#
loop_
_entity.id
_entity.type
_entity.pdbx_description
1 polymer ?
#
loop_
_entity_poly.entity_id
_entity_poly.type
_entity_poly.pdbx_seq_one_letter_code
_entity_poly.pdbx_strand_id
1 'polypeptide(L)'
;MKQTNLKPKSKFLNRAVSFTVLLLAVSLFIGCPNGSSVVAILEGEGITPAVKNHTYTVDGVEFKMISIAAKTDASLGDDERADNKTHIISLNAYYIGETEVTQKLWHTVMVNNPSNFNKDDITQGERQDWRPVEYVTWYQAIAFCNELTKKVNGLGEAECVYYSDEDFNMVYTKEDADSEKTPYQKMSKKGFRLPTEAEWEWAAKGGTDYKWPGTSSDYFFINYAWYNLNSSQKTHEVKLKKPNDYGLYDMSGNVWEWCWDCYEHINITGKKFPQDYSGPSLNNNKRVKRGGGYEDDALQCIIVLRSYDMPDHKFRNIGFRLVCRP
;
A
#
# COMPACT_ATOMS: atom_id res chain seq x y z
N MET A 1 72.32 -2.06 -21.74
CA MET A 1 72.52 -0.80 -22.50
C MET A 1 71.22 -0.51 -23.24
N LYS A 2 70.49 0.59 -23.14
CA LYS A 2 70.53 1.83 -22.36
C LYS A 2 69.05 2.22 -22.16
N GLN A 3 68.68 2.56 -20.92
CA GLN A 3 67.44 3.26 -20.58
C GLN A 3 67.58 4.74 -20.99
N THR A 4 66.48 5.37 -21.41
CA THR A 4 66.38 6.84 -21.45
C THR A 4 65.22 7.30 -20.57
N ASN A 5 65.59 7.68 -19.35
CA ASN A 5 64.86 8.62 -18.49
C ASN A 5 64.83 10.01 -19.14
N LEU A 6 63.73 10.75 -19.02
CA LEU A 6 63.72 12.22 -19.01
C LEU A 6 62.44 12.77 -18.33
N LYS A 7 62.58 13.14 -17.06
CA LYS A 7 62.01 14.33 -16.39
C LYS A 7 63.22 15.09 -15.80
N PRO A 8 63.19 16.40 -15.40
CA PRO A 8 62.04 17.18 -14.92
C PRO A 8 62.06 18.69 -15.31
N LYS A 9 61.01 19.46 -14.95
CA LYS A 9 61.08 20.64 -14.05
C LYS A 9 59.76 21.43 -13.98
N SER A 10 59.37 21.72 -12.74
CA SER A 10 58.30 22.58 -12.27
C SER A 10 58.62 24.07 -12.41
N LYS A 11 57.58 24.91 -12.62
CA LYS A 11 57.51 26.26 -12.02
C LYS A 11 56.08 26.57 -11.58
N PHE A 12 55.98 26.95 -10.31
CA PHE A 12 54.84 27.54 -9.62
C PHE A 12 54.43 28.89 -10.25
N LEU A 13 53.13 29.19 -10.25
CA LEU A 13 52.67 30.55 -10.01
C LEU A 13 51.29 30.55 -9.32
N ASN A 14 51.29 31.07 -8.09
CA ASN A 14 50.11 31.48 -7.33
C ASN A 14 49.33 32.57 -8.07
N ARG A 15 48.00 32.53 -7.98
CA ARG A 15 47.20 33.75 -7.75
C ARG A 15 45.84 33.40 -7.16
N ALA A 16 45.65 33.85 -5.92
CA ALA A 16 44.40 33.92 -5.21
C ALA A 16 43.42 34.87 -5.93
N VAL A 17 42.14 34.53 -5.94
CA VAL A 17 41.06 35.49 -6.19
C VAL A 17 40.15 35.47 -4.98
N SER A 18 40.07 36.63 -4.36
CA SER A 18 39.40 36.91 -3.09
C SER A 18 37.90 37.12 -3.28
N PHE A 19 37.15 36.77 -2.23
CA PHE A 19 35.74 37.05 -2.01
C PHE A 19 35.42 38.55 -2.07
N THR A 20 34.26 38.90 -2.64
CA THR A 20 33.57 40.15 -2.33
C THR A 20 32.06 39.90 -2.25
N VAL A 21 31.52 40.06 -1.04
CA VAL A 21 30.09 40.17 -0.74
C VAL A 21 29.68 41.62 -1.00
N LEU A 22 28.57 41.85 -1.70
CA LEU A 22 27.94 43.17 -1.75
C LEU A 22 26.44 43.04 -1.44
N LEU A 23 26.10 43.41 -0.19
CA LEU A 23 24.74 43.75 0.25
C LEU A 23 24.43 45.17 -0.26
N LEU A 24 23.30 45.35 -0.95
CA LEU A 24 22.70 46.67 -1.13
C LEU A 24 21.19 46.56 -0.95
N ALA A 25 20.75 46.89 0.27
CA ALA A 25 19.38 47.26 0.57
C ALA A 25 19.21 48.75 0.25
N VAL A 26 18.23 49.09 -0.59
CA VAL A 26 17.76 50.47 -0.75
C VAL A 26 16.25 50.45 -0.55
N SER A 27 15.83 50.88 0.63
CA SER A 27 14.46 51.20 0.98
C SER A 27 14.20 52.67 0.65
N LEU A 28 13.29 52.93 -0.29
CA LEU A 28 12.72 54.24 -0.56
C LEU A 28 11.24 54.22 -0.16
N PHE A 29 10.93 54.84 0.97
CA PHE A 29 9.58 55.22 1.36
C PHE A 29 9.28 56.61 0.77
N ILE A 30 8.30 56.70 -0.12
CA ILE A 30 7.55 57.93 -0.40
C ILE A 30 6.07 57.53 -0.46
N GLY A 31 5.26 58.13 0.39
CA GLY A 31 3.82 57.85 0.51
C GLY A 31 2.92 58.68 -0.41
N CYS A 32 1.85 58.02 -0.90
CA CYS A 32 0.44 58.39 -1.21
C CYS A 32 0.06 59.75 -1.86
N PRO A 33 -1.11 59.90 -2.55
CA PRO A 33 -2.38 59.14 -2.37
C PRO A 33 -3.22 58.80 -3.64
N ASN A 34 -4.21 57.91 -3.42
CA ASN A 34 -5.50 57.73 -4.14
C ASN A 34 -5.53 57.36 -5.64
N GLY A 35 -5.96 56.12 -5.93
CA GLY A 35 -6.48 55.72 -7.23
C GLY A 35 -6.81 54.23 -7.28
N SER A 36 -8.08 53.88 -7.14
CA SER A 36 -8.60 52.50 -7.27
C SER A 36 -8.11 51.82 -8.54
N SER A 37 -7.40 50.71 -8.37
CA SER A 37 -7.30 49.66 -9.40
C SER A 37 -7.28 48.32 -8.69
N VAL A 38 -8.33 47.56 -8.94
CA VAL A 38 -8.57 46.23 -8.39
C VAL A 38 -7.56 45.29 -9.04
N VAL A 39 -6.54 44.87 -8.29
CA VAL A 39 -5.69 43.75 -8.72
C VAL A 39 -6.37 42.49 -8.24
N ALA A 40 -6.99 41.76 -9.17
CA ALA A 40 -7.48 40.42 -8.93
C ALA A 40 -6.29 39.53 -8.55
N ILE A 41 -6.17 39.22 -7.26
CA ILE A 41 -5.30 38.13 -6.80
C ILE A 41 -6.06 36.86 -7.19
N LEU A 42 -5.53 36.13 -8.16
CA LEU A 42 -5.95 34.76 -8.41
C LEU A 42 -5.62 33.97 -7.15
N GLU A 43 -6.67 33.56 -6.43
CA GLU A 43 -6.56 32.63 -5.31
C GLU A 43 -5.91 31.36 -5.84
N GLY A 44 -4.66 31.13 -5.43
CA GLY A 44 -3.94 29.90 -5.68
C GLY A 44 -4.72 28.74 -5.08
N GLU A 45 -4.85 27.69 -5.89
CA GLU A 45 -5.39 26.39 -5.50
C GLU A 45 -4.90 26.02 -4.09
N GLY A 46 -5.85 25.83 -3.18
CA GLY A 46 -5.57 25.45 -1.81
C GLY A 46 -4.69 24.20 -1.80
N ILE A 47 -3.43 24.36 -1.37
CA ILE A 47 -2.55 23.24 -1.04
C ILE A 47 -3.23 22.51 0.11
N THR A 48 -3.97 21.45 -0.21
CA THR A 48 -4.40 20.47 0.79
C THR A 48 -3.11 19.98 1.46
N PRO A 49 -2.98 20.09 2.80
CA PRO A 49 -1.79 19.61 3.48
C PRO A 49 -1.57 18.15 3.10
N ALA A 50 -0.35 17.80 2.68
CA ALA A 50 0.01 16.41 2.44
C ALA A 50 -0.36 15.60 3.68
N VAL A 51 -1.33 14.70 3.53
CA VAL A 51 -1.77 13.83 4.61
C VAL A 51 -0.54 13.02 5.03
N LYS A 52 -0.11 13.19 6.28
CA LYS A 52 1.11 12.54 6.80
C LYS A 52 0.82 11.07 7.04
N ASN A 53 1.80 10.22 6.76
CA ASN A 53 1.75 8.80 7.18
C ASN A 53 1.43 8.71 8.68
N HIS A 54 0.62 7.71 9.04
CA HIS A 54 0.20 7.50 10.43
C HIS A 54 0.84 6.22 10.97
N THR A 55 1.23 6.21 12.24
CA THR A 55 1.70 5.00 12.93
C THR A 55 0.75 4.71 14.07
N TYR A 56 0.13 3.55 14.03
CA TYR A 56 -0.73 3.05 15.09
C TYR A 56 0.05 2.12 15.99
N THR A 57 -0.39 2.01 17.24
CA THR A 57 0.18 1.08 18.22
C THR A 57 -0.95 0.28 18.87
N VAL A 58 -0.75 -1.03 18.99
CA VAL A 58 -1.61 -1.93 19.79
C VAL A 58 -0.73 -2.81 20.65
N ASP A 59 -0.91 -2.76 21.97
CA ASP A 59 -0.14 -3.53 22.97
C ASP A 59 1.39 -3.50 22.73
N GLY A 60 1.92 -2.33 22.34
CA GLY A 60 3.35 -2.10 22.06
C GLY A 60 3.83 -2.54 20.66
N VAL A 61 2.96 -3.09 19.82
CA VAL A 61 3.26 -3.37 18.41
C VAL A 61 2.88 -2.17 17.56
N GLU A 62 3.87 -1.57 16.91
CA GLU A 62 3.68 -0.46 15.97
C GLU A 62 3.48 -0.99 14.54
N PHE A 63 2.56 -0.37 13.81
CA PHE A 63 2.41 -0.58 12.37
C PHE A 63 2.09 0.76 11.69
N LYS A 64 2.72 0.96 10.54
CA LYS A 64 2.65 2.21 9.79
C LYS A 64 1.67 2.09 8.64
N MET A 65 0.88 3.14 8.45
CA MET A 65 -0.07 3.28 7.35
C MET A 65 0.38 4.48 6.50
N ILE A 66 0.60 4.23 5.22
CA ILE A 66 1.03 5.20 4.22
C ILE A 66 -0.18 5.95 3.69
N SER A 67 -0.06 7.27 3.62
CA SER A 67 -1.12 8.12 3.09
C SER A 67 -1.17 8.07 1.56
N ILE A 68 -2.35 7.77 1.01
CA ILE A 68 -2.64 7.87 -0.41
C ILE A 68 -3.62 9.02 -0.63
N ALA A 69 -3.20 9.99 -1.44
CA ALA A 69 -4.04 11.13 -1.80
C ALA A 69 -5.28 10.69 -2.58
N ALA A 70 -6.37 11.46 -2.44
CA ALA A 70 -7.54 11.28 -3.28
C ALA A 70 -7.16 11.41 -4.76
N LYS A 71 -7.77 10.61 -5.62
CA LYS A 71 -7.56 10.64 -7.06
C LYS A 71 -8.90 10.60 -7.79
N THR A 72 -9.24 11.70 -8.44
CA THR A 72 -10.33 11.73 -9.42
C THR A 72 -9.91 11.01 -10.70
N ASP A 73 -10.84 10.22 -11.25
CA ASP A 73 -10.67 9.48 -12.50
C ASP A 73 -9.35 8.69 -12.56
N ALA A 74 -9.06 7.91 -11.51
CA ALA A 74 -7.91 6.99 -11.51
C ALA A 74 -8.09 5.96 -12.63
N SER A 75 -7.08 5.85 -13.49
CA SER A 75 -7.02 4.83 -14.54
C SER A 75 -6.36 3.58 -13.99
N LEU A 76 -7.13 2.48 -13.98
CA LEU A 76 -6.73 1.16 -13.53
C LEU A 76 -6.92 0.15 -14.65
N GLY A 77 -6.38 -1.05 -14.48
CA GLY A 77 -6.40 -2.13 -15.46
C GLY A 77 -5.41 -1.92 -16.62
N ASP A 78 -5.48 -2.86 -17.55
CA ASP A 78 -4.66 -2.93 -18.76
C ASP A 78 -5.48 -3.63 -19.85
N ASP A 79 -5.55 -3.06 -21.05
CA ASP A 79 -6.32 -3.63 -22.16
C ASP A 79 -5.74 -4.94 -22.70
N GLU A 80 -4.51 -5.33 -22.34
CA GLU A 80 -3.98 -6.66 -22.59
C GLU A 80 -4.61 -7.74 -21.68
N ARG A 81 -5.25 -7.34 -20.57
CA ARG A 81 -5.94 -8.26 -19.65
C ARG A 81 -7.39 -8.47 -20.08
N ALA A 82 -7.81 -9.73 -20.19
CA ALA A 82 -9.21 -10.07 -20.53
C ALA A 82 -10.19 -9.79 -19.38
N ASP A 83 -9.71 -9.83 -18.16
CA ASP A 83 -10.44 -9.74 -16.89
C ASP A 83 -10.21 -8.43 -16.14
N ASN A 84 -9.29 -7.58 -16.61
CA ASN A 84 -8.94 -6.30 -16.01
C ASN A 84 -8.70 -5.21 -17.06
N LYS A 85 -9.63 -5.04 -18.01
CA LYS A 85 -9.53 -3.97 -19.03
C LYS A 85 -9.38 -2.61 -18.38
N THR A 86 -8.77 -1.67 -19.11
CA THR A 86 -8.60 -0.31 -18.60
C THR A 86 -9.95 0.27 -18.17
N HIS A 87 -10.04 0.81 -16.97
CA HIS A 87 -11.27 1.35 -16.40
C HIS A 87 -10.98 2.52 -15.46
N ILE A 88 -12.01 3.29 -15.15
CA ILE A 88 -11.88 4.57 -14.44
C ILE A 88 -12.67 4.54 -13.13
N ILE A 89 -12.01 4.87 -12.03
CA ILE A 89 -12.61 4.94 -10.68
C ILE A 89 -12.09 6.18 -9.97
N SER A 90 -12.95 6.95 -9.30
CA SER A 90 -12.50 8.02 -8.39
C SER A 90 -12.31 7.46 -6.98
N LEU A 91 -11.17 7.74 -6.35
CA LEU A 91 -10.81 7.28 -5.01
C LEU A 91 -10.71 8.47 -4.05
N ASN A 92 -11.42 8.42 -2.94
CA ASN A 92 -11.16 9.34 -1.82
C ASN A 92 -9.82 8.99 -1.15
N ALA A 93 -9.23 9.94 -0.42
CA ALA A 93 -7.98 9.68 0.31
C ALA A 93 -8.16 8.55 1.35
N TYR A 94 -7.13 7.73 1.50
CA TYR A 94 -7.09 6.61 2.44
C TYR A 94 -5.66 6.40 2.94
N TYR A 95 -5.54 5.65 4.03
CA TYR A 95 -4.26 5.08 4.43
C TYR A 95 -4.22 3.60 4.07
N ILE A 96 -3.07 3.10 3.65
CA ILE A 96 -2.83 1.67 3.40
C ILE A 96 -1.58 1.22 4.14
N GLY A 97 -1.59 0.01 4.70
CA GLY A 97 -0.47 -0.52 5.47
C GLY A 97 0.85 -0.41 4.70
N GLU A 98 1.94 -0.08 5.37
CA GLU A 98 3.29 -0.05 4.78
C GLU A 98 3.74 -1.45 4.32
N THR A 99 3.23 -2.47 5.01
CA THR A 99 3.55 -3.90 4.85
C THR A 99 2.27 -4.72 4.95
N GLU A 100 2.36 -6.00 4.59
CA GLU A 100 1.35 -7.00 4.94
C GLU A 100 1.16 -7.08 6.47
N VAL A 101 0.00 -7.55 6.94
CA VAL A 101 -0.20 -7.81 8.38
C VAL A 101 0.77 -8.90 8.83
N THR A 102 1.61 -8.61 9.82
CA THR A 102 2.61 -9.57 10.31
C THR A 102 2.01 -10.58 11.26
N GLN A 103 2.67 -11.74 11.42
CA GLN A 103 2.32 -12.75 12.43
C GLN A 103 2.29 -12.15 13.85
N LYS A 104 3.21 -11.22 14.15
CA LYS A 104 3.24 -10.49 15.42
C LYS A 104 1.99 -9.66 15.65
N LEU A 105 1.62 -8.84 14.66
CA LEU A 105 0.44 -7.99 14.77
C LEU A 105 -0.82 -8.85 14.86
N TRP A 106 -0.92 -9.89 14.04
CA TRP A 106 -1.98 -10.89 14.12
C TRP A 106 -2.12 -11.48 15.52
N HIS A 107 -1.04 -12.06 16.06
CA HIS A 107 -1.05 -12.70 17.37
C HIS A 107 -1.43 -11.73 18.49
N THR A 108 -1.00 -10.47 18.40
CA THR A 108 -1.32 -9.43 19.38
C THR A 108 -2.82 -9.13 19.43
N VAL A 109 -3.50 -9.16 18.28
CA VAL A 109 -4.94 -8.88 18.17
C VAL A 109 -5.78 -10.14 18.41
N MET A 110 -5.41 -11.25 17.79
CA MET A 110 -6.23 -12.47 17.70
C MET A 110 -5.87 -13.54 18.74
N VAL A 111 -4.74 -13.39 19.43
CA VAL A 111 -4.25 -14.28 20.49
C VAL A 111 -4.06 -15.73 20.00
N ASN A 112 -3.70 -15.89 18.73
CA ASN A 112 -3.28 -17.14 18.11
C ASN A 112 -2.31 -16.84 16.94
N ASN A 113 -1.76 -17.87 16.30
CA ASN A 113 -1.02 -17.70 15.05
C ASN A 113 -1.33 -18.88 14.11
N PRO A 114 -2.19 -18.69 13.09
CA PRO A 114 -2.59 -19.76 12.18
C PRO A 114 -1.57 -20.04 11.07
N SER A 115 -0.55 -19.18 10.91
CA SER A 115 0.42 -19.25 9.82
C SER A 115 1.10 -20.60 9.75
N ASN A 116 1.20 -21.14 8.54
CA ASN A 116 1.91 -22.38 8.26
C ASN A 116 3.43 -22.20 8.51
N PHE A 117 3.99 -21.06 8.14
CA PHE A 117 5.39 -20.75 8.34
C PHE A 117 5.62 -20.05 9.68
N ASN A 118 5.38 -20.75 10.80
CA ASN A 118 5.41 -20.15 12.14
C ASN A 118 6.61 -20.54 13.01
N LYS A 119 7.34 -21.64 12.73
CA LYS A 119 8.39 -22.17 13.64
C LYS A 119 9.57 -22.89 12.99
N ASP A 120 9.50 -23.28 11.72
CA ASP A 120 10.39 -24.35 11.20
C ASP A 120 11.43 -23.93 10.16
N ASP A 121 11.58 -22.64 9.86
CA ASP A 121 12.53 -22.23 8.80
C ASP A 121 12.97 -20.77 8.91
N ILE A 122 13.73 -20.44 9.96
CA ILE A 122 14.33 -19.11 10.08
C ILE A 122 15.42 -18.99 9.01
N THR A 123 15.11 -18.25 7.94
CA THR A 123 16.16 -17.69 7.07
C THR A 123 17.08 -16.85 7.95
N GLN A 124 18.39 -17.14 7.93
CA GLN A 124 19.34 -16.50 8.83
C GLN A 124 19.27 -14.96 8.73
N GLY A 125 18.99 -14.31 9.86
CA GLY A 125 18.92 -12.85 9.96
C GLY A 125 17.51 -12.26 9.89
N GLU A 126 16.49 -13.06 9.59
CA GLU A 126 15.09 -12.62 9.59
C GLU A 126 14.38 -12.85 10.91
N ARG A 127 13.41 -11.99 11.21
CA ARG A 127 12.55 -12.08 12.38
C ARG A 127 11.29 -12.85 12.05
N GLN A 128 11.16 -14.04 12.63
CA GLN A 128 10.02 -14.93 12.42
C GLN A 128 8.66 -14.25 12.70
N ASP A 129 8.56 -13.45 13.76
CA ASP A 129 7.32 -12.75 14.12
C ASP A 129 6.95 -11.63 13.11
N TRP A 130 7.87 -11.20 12.25
CA TRP A 130 7.66 -10.15 11.23
C TRP A 130 7.38 -10.68 9.83
N ARG A 131 7.27 -12.00 9.66
CA ARG A 131 6.72 -12.57 8.42
C ARG A 131 5.24 -12.19 8.30
N PRO A 132 4.68 -12.12 7.08
CA PRO A 132 3.25 -11.92 6.91
C PRO A 132 2.48 -13.05 7.58
N VAL A 133 1.34 -12.71 8.16
CA VAL A 133 0.36 -13.72 8.54
C VAL A 133 -0.24 -14.32 7.27
N GLU A 134 -0.16 -15.62 7.15
CA GLU A 134 -0.81 -16.41 6.12
C GLU A 134 -1.65 -17.53 6.74
N TYR A 135 -2.31 -18.33 5.89
CA TYR A 135 -3.24 -19.37 6.33
C TYR A 135 -4.46 -18.80 7.07
N VAL A 136 -4.91 -17.63 6.63
CA VAL A 136 -6.09 -16.92 7.13
C VAL A 136 -7.17 -16.84 6.04
N THR A 137 -8.43 -17.05 6.44
CA THR A 137 -9.57 -16.87 5.53
C THR A 137 -9.90 -15.39 5.35
N TRP A 138 -10.68 -15.06 4.33
CA TRP A 138 -11.16 -13.69 4.13
C TRP A 138 -12.04 -13.23 5.31
N TYR A 139 -12.87 -14.13 5.84
CA TYR A 139 -13.70 -13.88 7.02
C TYR A 139 -12.86 -13.56 8.27
N GLN A 140 -11.78 -14.31 8.50
CA GLN A 140 -10.87 -14.06 9.61
C GLN A 140 -10.11 -12.74 9.43
N ALA A 141 -9.77 -12.35 8.20
CA ALA A 141 -9.13 -11.07 7.92
C ALA A 141 -10.05 -9.87 8.23
N ILE A 142 -11.34 -9.93 7.90
CA ILE A 142 -12.30 -8.86 8.25
C ILE A 142 -12.60 -8.81 9.75
N ALA A 143 -12.65 -9.96 10.43
CA ALA A 143 -12.77 -10.00 11.89
C ALA A 143 -11.53 -9.41 12.57
N PHE A 144 -10.33 -9.73 12.09
CA PHE A 144 -9.09 -9.10 12.55
C PHE A 144 -9.15 -7.57 12.43
N CYS A 145 -9.66 -7.03 11.31
CA CYS A 145 -9.78 -5.59 11.12
C CYS A 145 -10.65 -4.92 12.19
N ASN A 146 -11.79 -5.54 12.54
CA ASN A 146 -12.65 -5.05 13.61
C ASN A 146 -12.00 -5.19 14.99
N GLU A 147 -11.37 -6.33 15.30
CA GLU A 147 -10.69 -6.54 16.58
C GLU A 147 -9.51 -5.56 16.77
N LEU A 148 -8.75 -5.29 15.72
CA LEU A 148 -7.70 -4.28 15.72
C LEU A 148 -8.29 -2.88 15.97
N THR A 149 -9.40 -2.55 15.31
CA THR A 149 -10.10 -1.26 15.50
C THR A 149 -10.51 -1.04 16.95
N LYS A 150 -11.03 -2.09 17.62
CA LYS A 150 -11.43 -2.04 19.04
C LYS A 150 -10.23 -1.84 19.98
N LYS A 151 -9.07 -2.40 19.64
CA LYS A 151 -7.86 -2.38 20.46
C LYS A 151 -6.98 -1.15 20.28
N VAL A 152 -7.06 -0.48 19.13
CA VAL A 152 -6.29 0.74 18.87
C VAL A 152 -6.91 1.93 19.61
N ASN A 153 -6.08 2.63 20.40
CA ASN A 153 -6.51 3.79 21.15
C ASN A 153 -7.02 4.91 20.22
N GLY A 154 -8.21 5.44 20.50
CA GLY A 154 -8.82 6.55 19.75
C GLY A 154 -9.81 6.15 18.65
N LEU A 155 -9.99 4.86 18.34
CA LEU A 155 -11.02 4.37 17.41
C LEU A 155 -12.22 3.79 18.16
N GLY A 156 -12.04 2.59 18.74
CA GLY A 156 -13.10 1.89 19.47
C GLY A 156 -14.15 1.22 18.58
N GLU A 157 -15.06 0.47 19.19
CA GLU A 157 -16.05 -0.38 18.47
C GLU A 157 -16.96 0.40 17.52
N ALA A 158 -17.29 1.66 17.86
CA ALA A 158 -18.12 2.51 17.02
C ALA A 158 -17.50 2.80 15.64
N GLU A 159 -16.19 2.63 15.49
CA GLU A 159 -15.46 2.84 14.24
C GLU A 159 -15.23 1.55 13.44
N CYS A 160 -15.73 0.40 13.90
CA CYS A 160 -15.67 -0.84 13.12
C CYS A 160 -16.37 -0.71 11.76
N VAL A 161 -15.77 -1.29 10.72
CA VAL A 161 -16.27 -1.21 9.34
C VAL A 161 -17.27 -2.32 9.05
N TYR A 162 -17.08 -3.50 9.65
CA TYR A 162 -17.87 -4.69 9.32
C TYR A 162 -18.91 -5.02 10.38
N TYR A 163 -20.09 -5.42 9.94
CA TYR A 163 -21.26 -5.71 10.76
C TYR A 163 -21.89 -7.04 10.36
N SER A 164 -22.62 -7.62 11.29
CA SER A 164 -23.27 -8.94 11.17
C SER A 164 -24.74 -8.85 10.77
N ASP A 165 -25.28 -7.64 10.67
CA ASP A 165 -26.64 -7.32 10.24
C ASP A 165 -26.65 -6.09 9.32
N GLU A 166 -27.68 -6.02 8.46
CA GLU A 166 -27.82 -4.96 7.46
C GLU A 166 -28.10 -3.58 8.05
N ASP A 167 -28.67 -3.53 9.25
CA ASP A 167 -28.98 -2.30 9.97
C ASP A 167 -27.75 -1.74 10.73
N PHE A 168 -26.62 -2.45 10.69
CA PHE A 168 -25.35 -2.09 11.34
C PHE A 168 -25.45 -1.97 12.87
N ASN A 169 -26.24 -2.83 13.52
CA ASN A 169 -26.41 -2.84 14.98
C ASN A 169 -25.39 -3.74 15.70
N MET A 170 -24.89 -4.77 15.04
CA MET A 170 -23.99 -5.78 15.59
C MET A 170 -22.68 -5.78 14.81
N VAL A 171 -21.58 -5.44 15.47
CA VAL A 171 -20.25 -5.48 14.86
C VAL A 171 -19.86 -6.93 14.54
N TYR A 172 -19.25 -7.14 13.37
CA TYR A 172 -18.78 -8.46 12.94
C TYR A 172 -17.65 -8.96 13.84
N THR A 173 -17.79 -10.20 14.33
CA THR A 173 -16.91 -10.80 15.35
C THR A 173 -16.08 -11.96 14.80
N LYS A 174 -15.22 -12.53 15.65
CA LYS A 174 -14.47 -13.76 15.34
C LYS A 174 -15.41 -14.96 15.22
N GLU A 175 -16.43 -15.01 16.05
CA GLU A 175 -17.45 -16.06 16.03
C GLU A 175 -18.28 -16.01 14.74
N ASP A 176 -18.61 -14.80 14.26
CA ASP A 176 -19.24 -14.63 12.95
C ASP A 176 -18.32 -15.13 11.83
N ALA A 177 -17.01 -14.87 11.91
CA ALA A 177 -16.03 -15.37 10.95
C ALA A 177 -15.89 -16.89 10.95
N ASP A 178 -15.86 -17.52 12.13
CA ASP A 178 -15.78 -18.98 12.28
C ASP A 178 -17.05 -19.68 11.76
N SER A 179 -18.18 -18.97 11.73
CA SER A 179 -19.44 -19.43 11.13
C SER A 179 -19.64 -18.99 9.67
N GLU A 180 -18.63 -18.38 9.05
CA GLU A 180 -18.64 -17.89 7.65
C GLU A 180 -19.82 -16.97 7.33
N LYS A 181 -20.29 -16.23 8.34
CA LYS A 181 -21.48 -15.39 8.23
C LYS A 181 -21.25 -14.28 7.21
N THR A 182 -22.26 -14.00 6.41
CA THR A 182 -22.24 -12.88 5.45
C THR A 182 -22.12 -11.54 6.19
N PRO A 183 -21.06 -10.75 5.94
CA PRO A 183 -20.90 -9.45 6.57
C PRO A 183 -21.59 -8.35 5.77
N TYR A 184 -21.91 -7.26 6.46
CA TYR A 184 -22.26 -5.95 5.92
C TYR A 184 -21.14 -4.97 6.21
N GLN A 185 -21.01 -3.92 5.40
CA GLN A 185 -19.91 -2.96 5.53
C GLN A 185 -20.39 -1.52 5.53
N LYS A 186 -19.68 -0.68 6.28
CA LYS A 186 -19.86 0.77 6.31
C LYS A 186 -18.53 1.48 6.08
N MET A 187 -18.08 1.54 4.82
CA MET A 187 -16.77 2.07 4.38
C MET A 187 -16.48 3.53 4.81
N SER A 188 -17.48 4.27 5.28
CA SER A 188 -17.32 5.63 5.82
C SER A 188 -16.74 5.67 7.24
N LYS A 189 -16.72 4.54 7.96
CA LYS A 189 -16.12 4.40 9.29
C LYS A 189 -14.59 4.52 9.24
N LYS A 190 -13.98 4.93 10.36
CA LYS A 190 -12.54 5.21 10.46
C LYS A 190 -11.70 3.99 10.82
N GLY A 191 -12.32 2.88 11.18
CA GLY A 191 -11.64 1.64 11.51
C GLY A 191 -10.88 1.01 10.35
N PHE A 192 -10.14 -0.04 10.69
CA PHE A 192 -9.40 -0.81 9.71
C PHE A 192 -10.32 -1.71 8.90
N ARG A 193 -9.89 -2.02 7.68
CA ARG A 193 -10.58 -2.89 6.74
C ARG A 193 -9.60 -3.46 5.72
N LEU A 194 -10.07 -4.40 4.91
CA LEU A 194 -9.39 -4.78 3.68
C LEU A 194 -9.43 -3.63 2.66
N PRO A 195 -8.41 -3.49 1.79
CA PRO A 195 -8.47 -2.59 0.64
C PRO A 195 -9.61 -3.00 -0.29
N THR A 196 -10.23 -2.03 -0.96
CA THR A 196 -10.90 -2.39 -2.22
C THR A 196 -9.84 -2.76 -3.25
N GLU A 197 -10.21 -3.54 -4.26
CA GLU A 197 -9.29 -3.89 -5.34
C GLU A 197 -8.73 -2.63 -6.03
N ALA A 198 -9.58 -1.62 -6.19
CA ALA A 198 -9.20 -0.35 -6.79
C ALA A 198 -8.17 0.42 -5.94
N GLU A 199 -8.34 0.44 -4.61
CA GLU A 199 -7.36 1.02 -3.70
C GLU A 199 -6.05 0.25 -3.75
N TRP A 200 -6.10 -1.08 -3.73
CA TRP A 200 -4.91 -1.93 -3.79
C TRP A 200 -4.10 -1.67 -5.05
N GLU A 201 -4.75 -1.68 -6.22
CA GLU A 201 -4.06 -1.51 -7.50
C GLU A 201 -3.49 -0.10 -7.64
N TRP A 202 -4.24 0.94 -7.25
CA TRP A 202 -3.75 2.31 -7.27
C TRP A 202 -2.53 2.51 -6.37
N ALA A 203 -2.55 1.92 -5.17
CA ALA A 203 -1.43 1.96 -4.25
C ALA A 203 -0.21 1.20 -4.81
N ALA A 204 -0.43 0.04 -5.45
CA ALA A 204 0.63 -0.78 -6.04
C ALA A 204 1.38 -0.05 -7.17
N LYS A 205 0.67 0.75 -7.99
CA LYS A 205 1.26 1.61 -9.05
C LYS A 205 2.33 2.56 -8.49
N GLY A 206 2.18 3.04 -7.27
CA GLY A 206 3.16 3.98 -6.68
C GLY A 206 3.23 5.33 -7.42
N GLY A 207 2.22 5.69 -8.21
CA GLY A 207 2.25 6.91 -9.03
C GLY A 207 2.91 6.76 -10.41
N THR A 208 3.33 5.54 -10.78
CA THR A 208 3.91 5.23 -12.10
C THR A 208 3.22 4.00 -12.72
N ASP A 209 3.16 3.93 -14.06
CA ASP A 209 2.62 2.77 -14.79
C ASP A 209 3.67 1.65 -14.98
N TYR A 210 4.31 1.24 -13.89
CA TYR A 210 5.25 0.13 -13.93
C TYR A 210 4.54 -1.23 -14.08
N LYS A 211 5.24 -2.23 -14.65
CA LYS A 211 4.76 -3.62 -14.72
C LYS A 211 4.63 -4.24 -13.32
N TRP A 212 5.60 -3.96 -12.45
CA TRP A 212 5.61 -4.31 -11.03
C TRP A 212 5.75 -3.05 -10.17
N PRO A 213 5.30 -3.06 -8.91
CA PRO A 213 5.51 -1.96 -7.97
C PRO A 213 6.99 -1.57 -7.89
N GLY A 214 7.32 -0.40 -8.44
CA GLY A 214 8.67 0.18 -8.44
C GLY A 214 9.60 -0.20 -9.61
N THR A 215 9.20 -1.07 -10.55
CA THR A 215 10.03 -1.39 -11.73
C THR A 215 9.26 -2.04 -12.90
N SER A 216 9.64 -1.73 -14.14
CA SER A 216 9.27 -2.52 -15.33
C SER A 216 10.40 -3.40 -15.86
N SER A 217 11.58 -3.38 -15.21
CA SER A 217 12.71 -4.21 -15.59
C SER A 217 12.62 -5.59 -14.92
N ASP A 218 12.52 -6.64 -15.74
CA ASP A 218 12.56 -8.03 -15.26
C ASP A 218 13.85 -8.31 -14.46
N TYR A 219 14.98 -7.69 -14.86
CA TYR A 219 16.26 -7.82 -14.16
C TYR A 219 16.23 -7.22 -12.74
N PHE A 220 15.61 -6.05 -12.58
CA PHE A 220 15.55 -5.39 -11.27
C PHE A 220 14.41 -5.87 -10.38
N PHE A 221 13.43 -6.63 -10.89
CA PHE A 221 12.27 -7.13 -10.15
C PHE A 221 12.67 -7.93 -8.89
N ILE A 222 13.77 -8.69 -8.94
CA ILE A 222 14.30 -9.45 -7.80
C ILE A 222 14.56 -8.59 -6.54
N ASN A 223 14.72 -7.27 -6.69
CA ASN A 223 14.94 -6.34 -5.58
C ASN A 223 13.64 -5.88 -4.90
N TYR A 224 12.47 -6.13 -5.50
CA TYR A 224 11.17 -5.63 -5.04
C TYR A 224 10.25 -6.72 -4.50
N ALA A 225 10.52 -7.99 -4.82
CA ALA A 225 9.62 -9.10 -4.48
C ALA A 225 10.35 -10.35 -3.98
N TRP A 226 9.65 -11.12 -3.14
CA TRP A 226 9.93 -12.51 -2.86
C TRP A 226 8.99 -13.39 -3.69
N TYR A 227 9.51 -14.12 -4.65
CA TYR A 227 8.75 -14.94 -5.61
C TYR A 227 9.52 -16.24 -5.87
N ASN A 228 8.99 -17.14 -6.70
CA ASN A 228 9.48 -18.52 -6.78
C ASN A 228 11.00 -18.69 -7.00
N LEU A 229 11.65 -17.77 -7.72
CA LEU A 229 13.08 -17.85 -8.01
C LEU A 229 13.99 -17.44 -6.84
N ASN A 230 13.49 -16.67 -5.86
CA ASN A 230 14.33 -16.12 -4.79
C ASN A 230 13.78 -16.33 -3.37
N SER A 231 12.56 -16.82 -3.21
CA SER A 231 11.92 -17.02 -1.90
C SER A 231 12.34 -18.29 -1.16
N SER A 232 13.05 -19.20 -1.85
CA SER A 232 13.30 -20.55 -1.32
C SER A 232 12.02 -21.27 -0.86
N GLN A 233 10.90 -21.04 -1.55
CA GLN A 233 9.59 -21.65 -1.29
C GLN A 233 9.00 -21.36 0.10
N LYS A 234 9.21 -20.14 0.61
CA LYS A 234 8.61 -19.67 1.88
C LYS A 234 8.37 -18.17 1.90
N THR A 235 7.52 -17.70 2.82
CA THR A 235 7.40 -16.26 3.12
C THR A 235 8.65 -15.69 3.77
N HIS A 236 8.84 -14.39 3.74
CA HIS A 236 9.98 -13.69 4.34
C HIS A 236 9.50 -12.57 5.25
N GLU A 237 10.38 -12.12 6.15
CA GLU A 237 10.14 -10.91 6.95
C GLU A 237 9.79 -9.74 6.00
N VAL A 238 8.71 -9.04 6.34
CA VAL A 238 8.25 -7.88 5.55
C VAL A 238 9.32 -6.80 5.52
N LYS A 239 9.30 -5.95 4.50
CA LYS A 239 10.19 -4.77 4.41
C LYS A 239 11.67 -5.10 4.21
N LEU A 240 12.00 -6.29 3.69
CA LEU A 240 13.38 -6.66 3.32
C LEU A 240 13.71 -6.42 1.84
N LYS A 241 12.69 -6.20 1.01
CA LYS A 241 12.82 -5.76 -0.39
C LYS A 241 12.66 -4.24 -0.51
N LYS A 242 12.92 -3.68 -1.69
CA LYS A 242 12.69 -2.27 -1.97
C LYS A 242 11.20 -1.97 -2.02
N PRO A 243 10.75 -0.83 -1.49
CA PRO A 243 9.37 -0.40 -1.64
C PRO A 243 9.11 0.17 -3.04
N ASN A 244 7.84 0.35 -3.39
CA ASN A 244 7.45 1.23 -4.50
C ASN A 244 7.61 2.72 -4.14
N ASP A 245 7.27 3.61 -5.07
CA ASP A 245 7.48 5.06 -4.91
C ASP A 245 6.57 5.72 -3.84
N TYR A 246 5.53 5.03 -3.37
CA TYR A 246 4.75 5.45 -2.19
C TYR A 246 5.35 4.98 -0.86
N GLY A 247 6.39 4.14 -0.90
CA GLY A 247 6.99 3.56 0.30
C GLY A 247 6.26 2.30 0.78
N LEU A 248 5.51 1.62 -0.10
CA LEU A 248 4.83 0.35 0.19
C LEU A 248 5.72 -0.83 -0.16
N TYR A 249 5.85 -1.76 0.77
CA TYR A 249 6.67 -2.95 0.63
C TYR A 249 5.81 -4.17 0.32
N ASP A 250 6.42 -5.13 -0.36
CA ASP A 250 5.86 -6.46 -0.59
C ASP A 250 4.50 -6.43 -1.34
N MET A 251 4.25 -5.36 -2.13
CA MET A 251 3.07 -5.27 -3.02
C MET A 251 3.14 -6.29 -4.19
N SER A 252 4.30 -6.94 -4.36
CA SER A 252 4.51 -8.07 -5.27
C SER A 252 5.20 -9.21 -4.52
N GLY A 253 4.66 -10.42 -4.64
CA GLY A 253 5.20 -11.62 -4.00
C GLY A 253 4.96 -11.66 -2.50
N ASN A 254 5.77 -12.45 -1.78
CA ASN A 254 5.63 -12.80 -0.38
C ASN A 254 4.31 -13.54 -0.09
N VAL A 255 3.17 -12.85 0.03
CA VAL A 255 1.84 -13.47 0.02
C VAL A 255 0.88 -12.74 -0.91
N TRP A 256 -0.05 -13.49 -1.50
CA TRP A 256 -1.26 -12.90 -2.06
C TRP A 256 -2.01 -12.13 -0.97
N GLU A 257 -2.61 -11.00 -1.33
CA GLU A 257 -3.31 -10.16 -0.38
C GLU A 257 -4.81 -10.13 -0.67
N TRP A 258 -5.63 -10.50 0.32
CA TRP A 258 -7.08 -10.38 0.23
C TRP A 258 -7.54 -8.93 0.01
N CYS A 259 -8.47 -8.74 -0.92
CA CYS A 259 -9.23 -7.51 -1.08
C CYS A 259 -10.69 -7.70 -0.64
N TRP A 260 -11.39 -6.60 -0.43
CA TRP A 260 -12.82 -6.61 -0.10
C TRP A 260 -13.70 -7.18 -1.23
N ASP A 261 -13.41 -6.78 -2.46
CA ASP A 261 -14.27 -6.97 -3.64
C ASP A 261 -14.56 -8.44 -3.95
N CYS A 262 -15.79 -8.70 -4.41
CA CYS A 262 -16.09 -9.94 -5.10
C CYS A 262 -15.50 -9.91 -6.52
N TYR A 263 -14.96 -11.04 -6.97
CA TYR A 263 -14.33 -11.13 -8.27
C TYR A 263 -15.37 -11.12 -9.39
N GLU A 264 -15.31 -10.13 -10.27
CA GLU A 264 -16.09 -10.08 -11.52
C GLU A 264 -15.19 -9.58 -12.65
N HIS A 265 -15.39 -10.09 -13.86
CA HIS A 265 -14.62 -9.67 -15.03
C HIS A 265 -14.87 -8.19 -15.35
N ILE A 266 -13.81 -7.40 -15.42
CA ILE A 266 -13.85 -6.04 -15.96
C ILE A 266 -13.42 -6.15 -17.42
N ASN A 267 -14.38 -6.36 -18.31
CA ASN A 267 -14.14 -6.71 -19.71
C ASN A 267 -14.52 -5.59 -20.71
N ILE A 268 -14.84 -4.39 -20.21
CA ILE A 268 -15.19 -3.22 -21.02
C ILE A 268 -14.15 -2.13 -20.79
N THR A 269 -13.34 -1.86 -21.82
CA THR A 269 -12.38 -0.75 -21.83
C THR A 269 -13.09 0.59 -21.64
N GLY A 270 -12.55 1.43 -20.78
CA GLY A 270 -13.09 2.75 -20.45
C GLY A 270 -14.34 2.72 -19.56
N LYS A 271 -14.73 1.57 -18.99
CA LYS A 271 -15.84 1.48 -18.04
C LYS A 271 -15.58 2.43 -16.86
N LYS A 272 -16.57 3.28 -16.55
CA LYS A 272 -16.54 4.15 -15.37
C LYS A 272 -17.32 3.50 -14.23
N PHE A 273 -16.68 3.33 -13.09
CA PHE A 273 -17.35 2.87 -11.88
C PHE A 273 -17.71 4.04 -10.95
N PRO A 274 -18.65 3.84 -10.01
CA PRO A 274 -18.91 4.81 -8.95
C PRO A 274 -17.65 5.18 -8.17
N GLN A 275 -17.65 6.36 -7.55
CA GLN A 275 -16.59 6.75 -6.62
C GLN A 275 -16.49 5.76 -5.45
N ASP A 276 -15.25 5.42 -5.05
CA ASP A 276 -14.94 4.42 -4.03
C ASP A 276 -15.64 3.08 -4.25
N TYR A 277 -15.74 2.66 -5.51
CA TYR A 277 -16.35 1.37 -5.86
C TYR A 277 -15.73 0.23 -5.04
N SER A 278 -16.60 -0.50 -4.35
CA SER A 278 -16.24 -1.59 -3.43
C SER A 278 -16.72 -2.94 -3.96
N GLY A 279 -16.66 -3.12 -5.28
CA GLY A 279 -17.03 -4.34 -5.96
C GLY A 279 -18.54 -4.50 -6.22
N PRO A 280 -18.92 -5.54 -6.98
CA PRO A 280 -20.32 -5.86 -7.26
C PRO A 280 -21.04 -6.42 -6.03
N SER A 281 -22.37 -6.52 -6.12
CA SER A 281 -23.18 -7.14 -5.06
C SER A 281 -22.81 -8.62 -4.85
N LEU A 282 -22.96 -9.10 -3.62
CA LEU A 282 -22.44 -10.37 -3.06
C LEU A 282 -22.96 -11.68 -3.71
N ASN A 283 -23.58 -11.63 -4.89
CA ASN A 283 -24.10 -12.83 -5.57
C ASN A 283 -22.99 -13.78 -6.04
N ASN A 284 -21.76 -13.28 -6.23
CA ASN A 284 -20.56 -14.09 -6.36
C ASN A 284 -19.79 -14.02 -5.03
N ASN A 285 -19.49 -15.17 -4.43
CA ASN A 285 -18.77 -15.22 -3.16
C ASN A 285 -17.24 -15.23 -3.31
N LYS A 286 -16.72 -15.43 -4.53
CA LYS A 286 -15.27 -15.39 -4.80
C LYS A 286 -14.71 -14.02 -4.47
N ARG A 287 -13.71 -13.95 -3.60
CA ARG A 287 -13.05 -12.70 -3.19
C ARG A 287 -11.78 -12.49 -3.97
N VAL A 288 -11.53 -11.24 -4.34
CA VAL A 288 -10.31 -10.85 -5.05
C VAL A 288 -9.09 -11.04 -4.14
N LYS A 289 -8.00 -11.53 -4.74
CA LYS A 289 -6.65 -11.47 -4.16
C LYS A 289 -5.66 -10.91 -5.19
N ARG A 290 -4.66 -10.16 -4.73
CA ARG A 290 -3.69 -9.45 -5.60
C ARG A 290 -2.24 -9.67 -5.13
N GLY A 291 -1.27 -9.30 -5.97
CA GLY A 291 0.16 -9.22 -5.61
C GLY A 291 1.02 -10.45 -5.94
N GLY A 292 0.46 -11.65 -6.07
CA GLY A 292 1.26 -12.87 -6.16
C GLY A 292 1.86 -13.28 -4.81
N GLY A 293 2.32 -14.52 -4.68
CA GLY A 293 2.97 -15.02 -3.47
C GLY A 293 4.39 -15.52 -3.70
N TYR A 294 5.03 -15.97 -2.62
CA TYR A 294 6.41 -16.44 -2.63
C TYR A 294 6.67 -17.62 -3.59
N GLU A 295 5.65 -18.42 -3.92
CA GLU A 295 5.76 -19.60 -4.79
C GLU A 295 5.35 -19.33 -6.24
N ASP A 296 4.95 -18.09 -6.56
CA ASP A 296 4.47 -17.72 -7.87
C ASP A 296 5.58 -17.16 -8.77
N ASP A 297 5.37 -17.28 -10.09
CA ASP A 297 6.22 -16.65 -11.08
C ASP A 297 6.06 -15.12 -11.07
N ALA A 298 7.08 -14.41 -11.57
CA ALA A 298 7.06 -12.96 -11.68
C ALA A 298 5.82 -12.43 -12.43
N LEU A 299 5.30 -13.16 -13.41
CA LEU A 299 4.09 -12.76 -14.16
C LEU A 299 2.81 -12.76 -13.32
N GLN A 300 2.74 -13.57 -12.25
CA GLN A 300 1.63 -13.55 -11.28
C GLN A 300 1.72 -12.37 -10.31
N CYS A 301 2.89 -11.73 -10.24
CA CYS A 301 3.14 -10.63 -9.31
C CYS A 301 2.91 -9.24 -9.93
N ILE A 302 2.49 -9.15 -11.20
CA ILE A 302 2.30 -7.86 -11.88
C ILE A 302 1.11 -7.08 -11.31
N ILE A 303 1.17 -5.75 -11.39
CA ILE A 303 0.16 -4.86 -10.78
C ILE A 303 -1.26 -5.18 -11.26
N VAL A 304 -1.43 -5.44 -12.55
CA VAL A 304 -2.75 -5.58 -13.18
C VAL A 304 -3.31 -7.01 -13.13
N LEU A 305 -2.57 -8.00 -12.61
CA LEU A 305 -3.04 -9.38 -12.56
C LEU A 305 -3.96 -9.62 -11.38
N ARG A 306 -5.20 -9.96 -11.69
CA ARG A 306 -6.24 -10.29 -10.73
C ARG A 306 -6.29 -11.79 -10.53
N SER A 307 -6.55 -12.19 -9.29
CA SER A 307 -6.88 -13.57 -8.95
C SER A 307 -8.01 -13.56 -7.93
N TYR A 308 -8.51 -14.73 -7.58
CA TYR A 308 -9.55 -14.86 -6.58
C TYR A 308 -9.42 -16.18 -5.83
N ASP A 309 -10.11 -16.26 -4.71
CA ASP A 309 -10.37 -17.51 -4.03
C ASP A 309 -11.74 -17.49 -3.35
N MET A 310 -12.16 -18.66 -2.84
CA MET A 310 -13.35 -18.72 -1.99
C MET A 310 -13.02 -18.10 -0.62
N PRO A 311 -13.96 -17.40 0.02
CA PRO A 311 -13.68 -16.60 1.22
C PRO A 311 -13.35 -17.43 2.45
N ASP A 312 -13.75 -18.70 2.47
CA ASP A 312 -13.47 -19.74 3.47
C ASP A 312 -12.14 -20.47 3.23
N HIS A 313 -11.55 -20.32 2.04
CA HIS A 313 -10.25 -20.91 1.77
C HIS A 313 -9.14 -20.16 2.51
N LYS A 314 -8.17 -20.94 2.99
CA LYS A 314 -6.92 -20.46 3.57
C LYS A 314 -5.76 -21.23 2.97
N PHE A 315 -4.76 -20.50 2.50
CA PHE A 315 -3.57 -21.06 1.88
C PHE A 315 -2.33 -20.45 2.52
N ARG A 316 -1.23 -21.20 2.48
CA ARG A 316 0.05 -20.80 3.05
C ARG A 316 0.73 -19.63 2.34
N ASN A 317 0.16 -19.18 1.22
CA ASN A 317 0.62 -18.07 0.40
C ASN A 317 -0.42 -16.94 0.30
N ILE A 318 -1.47 -16.92 1.15
CA ILE A 318 -2.46 -15.85 1.18
C ILE A 318 -2.50 -15.22 2.58
N GLY A 319 -2.26 -13.91 2.63
CA GLY A 319 -2.45 -13.03 3.76
C GLY A 319 -3.27 -11.80 3.35
N PHE A 320 -2.96 -10.65 3.92
CA PHE A 320 -3.65 -9.39 3.61
C PHE A 320 -2.88 -8.18 4.16
N ARG A 321 -3.28 -6.98 3.72
CA ARG A 321 -2.87 -5.71 4.31
C ARG A 321 -4.07 -4.87 4.70
N LEU A 322 -3.82 -3.85 5.52
CA LEU A 322 -4.85 -2.97 6.06
C LEU A 322 -5.06 -1.73 5.21
N VAL A 323 -6.30 -1.23 5.21
CA VAL A 323 -6.67 0.13 4.81
C VAL A 323 -7.53 0.77 5.89
N CYS A 324 -7.45 2.09 6.06
CA CYS A 324 -8.42 2.88 6.82
C CYS A 324 -8.62 4.27 6.19
N ARG A 325 -9.66 5.00 6.61
CA ARG A 325 -9.91 6.39 6.19
C ARG A 325 -9.21 7.37 7.15
N PRO A 326 -8.71 8.51 6.65
CA PRO A 326 -8.05 9.52 7.47
C PRO A 326 -8.96 10.27 8.43
#